data_AF-A0A257QFA9-F1
#
_entry.id   AF-A0A257QFA9-F1
#
_cell.length_a   1.000
_cell.length_b   1.000
_cell.length_c   1.000
_cell.angle_alpha   90.00
_cell.angle_beta   90.00
_cell.angle_gamma   90.00
#
_symmetry.space_group_name_H-M   'P 1'
#
loop_
_entity.id
_entity.type
_entity.pdbx_description
1 polymer ?
#
loop_
_entity_poly.entity_id
_entity_poly.type
_entity_poly.pdbx_seq_one_letter_code
_entity_poly.pdbx_strand_id
1 'polypeptide(L)'
;MTSKEQFITEVIRVASERGYKIESNARTGKGQIDFGNKKLHTGHLSELYPAILSATANISSLIESVAPGRPCSHKPMKEIIEQLKSEGKL
;
A
#
# COMPACT_ATOMS: atom_id res chain seq x y z
N MET A 1 -7.26 -16.66 4.29
CA MET A 1 -7.62 -15.29 4.72
C MET A 1 -6.34 -14.59 5.10
N THR A 2 -5.92 -13.58 4.33
CA THR A 2 -4.73 -12.78 4.63
C THR A 2 -5.05 -11.82 5.78
N SER A 3 -4.29 -11.83 6.87
CA SER A 3 -4.47 -10.87 7.97
C SER A 3 -4.06 -9.46 7.54
N LYS A 4 -4.45 -8.44 8.31
CA LYS A 4 -4.05 -7.06 8.07
C LYS A 4 -2.53 -6.89 8.14
N GLU A 5 -1.89 -7.52 9.11
CA GLU A 5 -0.44 -7.48 9.33
C GLU A 5 0.29 -8.19 8.18
N GLN A 6 -0.24 -9.34 7.73
CA GLN A 6 0.27 -10.05 6.56
C GLN A 6 0.15 -9.19 5.31
N PHE A 7 -1.00 -8.56 5.09
CA PHE A 7 -1.20 -7.63 3.98
C PHE A 7 -0.15 -6.50 3.97
N ILE A 8 0.04 -5.83 5.12
CA ILE A 8 1.01 -4.74 5.23
C ILE A 8 2.44 -5.26 4.96
N THR A 9 2.79 -6.43 5.51
CA THR A 9 4.12 -7.05 5.34
C THR A 9 4.38 -7.38 3.88
N GLU A 10 3.42 -8.00 3.20
CA GLU A 10 3.53 -8.38 1.79
C GLU A 10 3.61 -7.16 0.86
N VAL A 11 2.82 -6.11 1.13
CA VAL A 11 2.92 -4.84 0.39
C VAL A 11 4.29 -4.19 0.54
N ILE A 12 4.85 -4.17 1.75
CA ILE A 12 6.20 -3.64 2.00
C ILE A 12 7.26 -4.49 1.30
N ARG A 13 7.14 -5.83 1.37
CA ARG A 13 8.05 -6.77 0.70
C ARG A 13 8.10 -6.49 -0.80
N VAL A 14 6.94 -6.51 -1.47
CA VAL A 14 6.87 -6.29 -2.92
C VAL A 14 7.34 -4.88 -3.30
N ALA A 15 7.03 -3.88 -2.47
CA ALA A 15 7.55 -2.53 -2.70
C ALA A 15 9.09 -2.49 -2.64
N SER A 16 9.69 -3.16 -1.67
CA SER A 16 11.15 -3.27 -1.54
C SER A 16 11.78 -4.05 -2.70
N GLU A 17 11.16 -5.15 -3.15
CA GLU A 17 11.63 -5.95 -4.29
C GLU A 17 11.61 -5.15 -5.59
N ARG A 18 10.65 -4.23 -5.73
CA ARG A 18 10.56 -3.29 -6.85
C ARG A 18 11.53 -2.11 -6.74
N GLY A 19 12.35 -2.07 -5.69
CA GLY A 19 13.36 -1.02 -5.47
C GLY A 19 12.80 0.28 -4.87
N TYR A 20 11.56 0.29 -4.36
CA TYR A 20 11.05 1.44 -3.62
C TYR A 20 11.71 1.53 -2.24
N LYS A 21 11.96 2.75 -1.80
CA LYS A 21 12.59 3.00 -0.50
C LYS A 21 11.57 2.82 0.62
N ILE A 22 11.93 2.02 1.62
CA ILE A 22 11.16 1.89 2.86
C ILE A 22 11.83 2.74 3.92
N GLU A 23 11.12 3.74 4.44
CA GLU A 23 11.68 4.68 5.42
C GLU A 23 10.72 4.90 6.58
N SER A 24 11.22 5.50 7.67
CA SER A 24 10.38 5.93 8.78
C SER A 24 9.85 7.33 8.53
N ASN A 25 8.55 7.52 8.73
CA ASN A 25 7.93 8.84 8.69
C ASN A 25 8.42 9.67 9.88
N ALA A 26 9.20 10.71 9.63
CA ALA A 26 9.85 11.51 10.67
C ALA A 26 8.88 12.13 11.71
N ARG A 27 7.61 12.37 11.33
CA ARG A 27 6.60 12.98 12.21
C ARG A 27 5.86 11.96 13.08
N THR A 28 5.68 10.75 12.59
CA THR A 28 4.78 9.75 13.21
C THR A 28 5.50 8.46 13.63
N GLY A 29 6.76 8.28 13.24
CA GLY A 29 7.53 7.06 13.45
C GLY A 29 7.05 5.85 12.64
N LYS A 30 5.96 5.98 11.88
CA LYS A 30 5.39 4.87 11.09
C LYS A 30 6.28 4.55 9.88
N GLY A 31 6.43 3.27 9.55
CA GLY A 31 7.03 2.85 8.29
C GLY A 31 6.23 3.40 7.09
N GLN A 32 6.92 3.85 6.06
CA GLN A 32 6.31 4.33 4.81
C GLN A 32 7.10 3.89 3.59
N ILE A 33 6.35 3.60 2.53
CA ILE A 33 6.88 3.36 1.20
C ILE A 33 7.01 4.72 0.51
N ASP A 34 8.22 5.03 0.05
CA ASP A 34 8.50 6.22 -0.76
C ASP A 34 8.52 5.84 -2.24
N PHE A 35 7.55 6.37 -2.98
CA PHE A 35 7.44 6.24 -4.43
C PHE A 35 8.04 7.48 -5.15
N GLY A 36 8.95 8.21 -4.49
CA GLY A 36 9.60 9.43 -4.98
C GLY A 36 8.83 10.68 -4.56
N ASN A 37 7.79 11.03 -5.32
CA ASN A 37 7.00 12.24 -5.05
C ASN A 37 5.80 11.98 -4.14
N LYS A 38 5.57 10.72 -3.79
CA LYS A 38 4.34 10.23 -3.17
C LYS A 38 4.65 9.15 -2.17
N LYS A 39 3.96 9.13 -1.03
CA LYS A 39 4.27 8.22 0.08
C LYS A 39 3.02 7.54 0.63
N LEU A 40 3.15 6.28 1.05
CA LEU A 40 2.11 5.53 1.76
C LEU A 40 2.70 4.94 3.03
N HIS A 41 2.22 5.38 4.20
CA HIS A 41 2.61 4.79 5.47
C HIS A 41 1.74 3.60 5.86
N THR A 42 2.24 2.75 6.74
CA THR A 42 1.56 1.54 7.23
C THR A 42 0.15 1.80 7.76
N GLY A 43 -0.10 2.98 8.34
CA GLY A 43 -1.46 3.40 8.73
C GLY A 43 -2.46 3.44 7.57
N HIS A 44 -2.08 4.02 6.41
CA HIS A 44 -2.94 4.03 5.23
C HIS A 44 -3.15 2.62 4.70
N LEU A 45 -2.11 1.78 4.71
CA LEU A 45 -2.23 0.37 4.31
C LEU A 45 -3.21 -0.39 5.21
N SER A 46 -3.17 -0.14 6.52
CA SER A 46 -4.13 -0.69 7.49
C SER A 46 -5.57 -0.26 7.18
N GLU A 47 -5.79 0.99 6.75
CA GLU A 47 -7.12 1.52 6.42
C GLU A 47 -7.63 1.05 5.05
N LEU A 48 -6.73 0.77 4.11
CA LEU A 48 -7.07 0.17 2.82
C LEU A 48 -7.53 -1.29 2.94
N TYR A 49 -7.09 -1.98 3.99
CA TYR A 49 -7.51 -3.35 4.29
C TYR A 49 -8.88 -3.38 5.00
N PRO A 50 -9.80 -4.32 4.68
CA PRO A 50 -9.67 -5.36 3.63
C PRO A 50 -10.19 -4.91 2.26
N ALA A 51 -10.74 -3.69 2.14
CA ALA A 51 -11.45 -3.22 0.94
C ALA A 51 -10.61 -3.34 -0.34
N ILE A 52 -9.30 -3.09 -0.25
CA ILE A 52 -8.35 -3.19 -1.37
C ILE A 52 -8.18 -4.62 -1.92
N LEU A 53 -8.57 -5.63 -1.16
CA LEU A 53 -8.50 -7.03 -1.57
C LEU A 53 -9.65 -7.44 -2.48
N SER A 54 -10.75 -6.67 -2.51
CA SER A 54 -11.89 -6.98 -3.37
C SER A 54 -11.46 -7.07 -4.85
N ALA A 55 -12.04 -8.04 -5.57
CA ALA A 55 -11.84 -8.17 -7.01
C ALA A 55 -12.31 -6.92 -7.78
N THR A 56 -13.30 -6.21 -7.24
CA THR A 56 -13.89 -4.99 -7.81
C THR A 56 -13.36 -3.70 -7.18
N ALA A 57 -12.29 -3.79 -6.36
CA ALA A 57 -11.74 -2.63 -5.66
C ALA A 57 -11.23 -1.55 -6.65
N ASN A 58 -11.75 -0.34 -6.52
CA ASN A 58 -11.15 0.83 -7.17
C ASN A 58 -10.06 1.41 -6.26
N ILE A 59 -8.81 0.99 -6.51
CA ILE A 59 -7.65 1.38 -5.69
C ILE A 59 -7.47 2.90 -5.63
N SER A 60 -7.74 3.63 -6.72
CA SER A 60 -7.60 5.09 -6.72
C SER A 60 -8.63 5.74 -5.79
N SER A 61 -9.89 5.32 -5.86
CA SER A 61 -10.94 5.82 -4.96
C SER A 61 -10.69 5.44 -3.50
N LEU A 62 -10.18 4.24 -3.24
CA LEU A 62 -9.84 3.81 -1.88
C LEU A 62 -8.70 4.64 -1.30
N ILE A 63 -7.66 4.91 -2.09
CA ILE A 63 -6.54 5.76 -1.62
C ILE A 63 -7.01 7.20 -1.39
N GLU A 64 -7.83 7.77 -2.27
CA GLU A 64 -8.37 9.13 -2.07
C GLU A 64 -9.23 9.21 -0.81
N SER A 65 -10.00 8.16 -0.49
CA SER A 65 -10.80 8.10 0.74
C SER A 65 -9.95 8.02 2.01
N VAL A 66 -8.79 7.37 1.96
CA VAL A 66 -7.89 7.17 3.11
C VAL A 66 -6.92 8.35 3.28
N ALA A 67 -6.51 8.96 2.19
CA ALA A 67 -5.50 10.03 2.16
C ALA A 67 -5.95 11.19 1.26
N PRO A 68 -7.08 11.85 1.58
CA PRO A 68 -7.66 12.87 0.72
C PRO A 68 -6.71 14.06 0.55
N GLY A 69 -6.56 14.52 -0.70
CA GLY A 69 -5.69 15.64 -1.05
C GLY A 69 -4.19 15.40 -0.81
N ARG A 70 -3.78 14.16 -0.47
CA ARG A 70 -2.36 13.82 -0.31
C ARG A 70 -1.80 13.29 -1.63
N PRO A 71 -0.54 13.61 -1.96
CA PRO A 71 0.13 13.00 -3.09
C PRO A 71 0.43 11.53 -2.76
N CYS A 72 -0.53 10.64 -3.00
CA CYS A 72 -0.40 9.19 -2.82
C CYS A 72 -0.31 8.44 -4.16
N SER A 73 0.52 7.41 -4.20
CA SER A 73 0.84 6.67 -5.41
C SER A 73 -0.24 5.65 -5.73
N HIS A 74 -1.08 5.95 -6.72
CA HIS A 74 -2.14 5.04 -7.15
C HIS A 74 -1.63 3.94 -8.07
N LYS A 75 -0.76 4.29 -9.03
CA LYS A 75 -0.23 3.34 -10.02
C LYS A 75 0.72 2.30 -9.40
N PRO A 76 1.80 2.68 -8.69
CA PRO A 76 2.64 1.70 -7.99
C PRO A 76 1.86 0.80 -7.03
N MET A 77 0.92 1.38 -6.27
CA MET A 77 0.09 0.59 -5.35
C MET A 77 -0.80 -0.41 -6.10
N LYS A 78 -1.40 -0.02 -7.22
CA LYS A 78 -2.18 -0.92 -8.08
C LYS A 78 -1.34 -2.09 -8.58
N GLU A 79 -0.14 -1.82 -9.09
CA GLU A 79 0.76 -2.86 -9.60
C GLU A 79 1.24 -3.81 -8.49
N ILE A 80 1.49 -3.30 -7.28
CA ILE A 80 1.82 -4.14 -6.11
C ILE A 80 0.67 -5.08 -5.78
N ILE A 81 -0.57 -4.58 -5.75
CA ILE A 81 -1.75 -5.40 -5.45
C ILE A 81 -1.99 -6.46 -6.54
N GLU A 82 -1.82 -6.10 -7.81
CA GLU A 82 -1.91 -7.04 -8.93
C GLU A 82 -0.88 -8.15 -8.82
N GLN A 83 0.36 -7.83 -8.47
CA GLN A 83 1.41 -8.81 -8.24
C GLN A 83 1.06 -9.74 -7.07
N LEU A 84 0.64 -9.19 -5.94
CA LEU A 84 0.28 -10.00 -4.77
C LEU A 84 -0.89 -10.96 -5.05
N LYS A 85 -1.87 -10.53 -5.87
CA LYS A 85 -2.95 -11.40 -6.37
C LYS A 85 -2.40 -12.51 -7.28
N SER A 86 -1.45 -12.20 -8.15
CA SER A 86 -0.82 -13.20 -9.03
C SER A 86 0.03 -14.24 -8.29
N GLU A 87 0.62 -13.86 -7.16
CA GLU A 87 1.43 -14.74 -6.30
C GLU A 87 0.59 -15.60 -5.34
N GLY A 88 -0.75 -15.46 -5.34
CA GLY A 88 -1.64 -16.16 -4.42
C GLY A 88 -1.47 -15.74 -2.95
N LYS A 89 -0.94 -14.55 -2.70
CA LYS A 89 -0.73 -13.98 -1.36
C LYS A 89 -1.94 -13.19 -0.85
N LEU A 90 -2.90 -12.89 -1.73
CA LEU A 90 -4.17 -12.20 -1.46
C LEU A 90 -5.36 -13.00 -1.96
#